data_AF-A0AAD9KLM6-F1
#
_entry.id   AF-A0AAD9KLM6-F1
#
_cell.length_a   1.000
_cell.length_b   1.000
_cell.length_c   1.000
_cell.angle_alpha   90.00
_cell.angle_beta   90.00
_cell.angle_gamma   90.00
#
_symmetry.space_group_name_H-M   'P 1'
#
loop_
_entity.id
_entity.type
_entity.pdbx_description
1 polymer ?
#
loop_
_entity_poly.entity_id
_entity_poly.type
_entity_poly.pdbx_seq_one_letter_code
_entity_poly.pdbx_strand_id
1 'polypeptide(L)'
;MSALRSRVLASFRSLHEARKQVFAGDTEMLTAGRNKINEEFKKNKNLAEVEEIEEMVKLAEDSAVTLRTMVVQAEYNEDKDVYQLKITKDTALQSNAPFVGEDSTQSRPSH
;
A
#
# COMPACT_ATOMS: atom_id res chain seq x y z
N MET A 1 3.07 13.05 28.56
CA MET A 1 3.80 11.90 27.96
C MET A 1 2.89 10.72 27.50
N SER A 2 1.60 10.62 27.87
CA SER A 2 0.75 9.47 27.44
C SER A 2 0.15 9.62 26.04
N ALA A 3 -0.21 10.84 25.60
CA ALA A 3 -0.87 11.08 24.32
C ALA A 3 0.01 10.71 23.10
N LEU A 4 1.29 11.13 23.12
CA LEU A 4 2.27 10.79 22.08
C LEU A 4 2.45 9.27 21.95
N ARG A 5 2.60 8.59 23.09
CA ARG A 5 2.74 7.14 23.10
C ARG A 5 1.51 6.43 22.54
N SER A 6 0.31 6.93 22.87
CA SER A 6 -0.94 6.43 22.32
C SER A 6 -1.02 6.62 20.80
N ARG A 7 -0.56 7.77 20.29
CA ARG A 7 -0.58 8.07 18.86
C ARG A 7 0.39 7.20 18.07
N VAL A 8 1.60 6.98 18.60
CA VAL A 8 2.59 6.05 18.03
C VAL A 8 2.03 4.63 17.95
N LEU A 9 1.34 4.16 18.98
CA LEU A 9 0.73 2.83 18.97
C LEU A 9 -0.45 2.74 18.00
N ALA A 10 -1.23 3.81 17.86
CA ALA A 10 -2.33 3.90 16.90
C ALA A 10 -1.82 3.84 15.45
N SER A 11 -0.78 4.61 15.11
CA SER A 11 -0.18 4.58 13.78
C SER A 11 0.45 3.21 13.48
N PHE A 12 1.15 2.62 14.45
CA PHE A 12 1.70 1.27 14.33
C PHE A 12 0.62 0.21 14.05
N ARG A 13 -0.54 0.30 14.73
CA ARG A 13 -1.67 -0.60 14.51
C ARG A 13 -2.28 -0.38 13.12
N SER A 14 -2.51 0.88 12.72
CA SER A 14 -3.06 1.24 11.41
C SER A 14 -2.20 0.68 10.27
N LEU A 15 -0.88 0.81 10.36
CA LEU A 15 0.06 0.30 9.36
C LEU A 15 0.04 -1.24 9.28
N HIS A 16 -0.08 -1.92 10.42
CA HIS A 16 -0.21 -3.39 10.46
C HIS A 16 -1.55 -3.88 9.89
N GLU A 17 -2.63 -3.13 10.11
CA GLU A 17 -3.93 -3.42 9.52
C GLU A 17 -3.91 -3.23 8.01
N ALA A 18 -3.36 -2.11 7.51
CA ALA A 18 -3.16 -1.87 6.09
C ALA A 18 -2.35 -3.00 5.43
N ARG A 19 -1.21 -3.40 6.02
CA ARG A 19 -0.40 -4.53 5.54
C ARG A 19 -1.20 -5.84 5.51
N LYS A 20 -2.04 -6.11 6.50
CA LYS A 20 -2.86 -7.34 6.52
C LYS A 20 -3.95 -7.33 5.46
N GLN A 21 -4.53 -6.17 5.18
CA GLN A 21 -5.58 -6.02 4.16
C GLN A 21 -4.99 -6.15 2.75
N VAL A 22 -3.87 -5.48 2.48
CA VAL A 22 -3.23 -5.42 1.16
C VAL A 22 -2.58 -6.74 0.77
N PHE A 23 -1.87 -7.38 1.70
CA PHE A 23 -1.14 -8.62 1.45
C PHE A 23 -1.90 -9.87 1.93
N ALA A 24 -3.23 -9.83 1.89
CA ALA A 24 -4.05 -10.93 2.38
C ALA A 24 -3.79 -12.21 1.57
N GLY A 25 -3.33 -13.27 2.24
CA GLY A 25 -2.97 -14.55 1.60
C GLY A 25 -1.51 -14.65 1.14
N ASP A 26 -0.76 -13.54 1.12
CA ASP A 26 0.67 -13.55 0.77
C ASP A 26 1.53 -13.57 2.04
N THR A 27 1.85 -14.77 2.53
CA THR A 27 2.60 -14.93 3.78
C THR A 27 4.01 -14.34 3.75
N GLU A 28 4.65 -14.29 2.58
CA GLU A 28 5.99 -13.74 2.41
C GLU A 28 5.95 -12.21 2.52
N MET A 29 5.07 -11.55 1.75
CA MET A 29 4.90 -10.09 1.80
C MET A 29 4.37 -9.63 3.15
N LEU A 30 3.48 -10.41 3.76
CA LEU A 30 3.09 -10.21 5.14
C LEU A 30 4.35 -10.18 6.02
N THR A 31 5.17 -11.23 6.01
CA THR A 31 6.34 -11.33 6.90
C THR A 31 7.37 -10.23 6.64
N ALA A 32 7.68 -9.95 5.37
CA ALA A 32 8.57 -8.87 4.96
C ALA A 32 8.07 -7.50 5.45
N GLY A 33 6.78 -7.20 5.24
CA GLY A 33 6.17 -5.96 5.71
C GLY A 33 6.22 -5.82 7.23
N ARG A 34 5.97 -6.91 7.97
CA ARG A 34 6.08 -6.90 9.45
C ARG A 34 7.51 -6.60 9.91
N ASN A 35 8.51 -7.20 9.26
CA ASN A 35 9.91 -6.99 9.61
C ASN A 35 10.32 -5.54 9.35
N LYS A 36 9.99 -5.01 8.17
CA LYS A 36 10.26 -3.62 7.79
C LYS A 36 9.66 -2.62 8.79
N ILE A 37 8.38 -2.80 9.15
CA ILE A 37 7.72 -1.93 10.14
C ILE A 37 8.43 -2.02 11.50
N ASN A 38 8.77 -3.23 11.97
CA ASN A 38 9.45 -3.37 13.25
C ASN A 38 10.87 -2.81 13.26
N GLU A 39 11.60 -2.88 12.14
CA GLU A 39 12.94 -2.31 12.00
C GLU A 39 12.91 -0.79 12.11
N GLU A 40 12.03 -0.12 11.36
CA GLU A 40 11.88 1.34 11.41
C GLU A 40 11.47 1.82 12.81
N PHE A 41 10.48 1.16 13.45
CA PHE A 41 10.07 1.51 14.80
C PHE A 41 11.14 1.21 15.86
N LYS A 42 11.98 0.18 15.67
CA LYS A 42 13.12 -0.09 16.56
C LYS A 42 14.22 0.93 16.39
N LYS A 43 14.53 1.33 15.16
CA LYS A 43 15.53 2.35 14.84
C LYS A 43 15.16 3.69 15.48
N ASN A 44 13.89 4.04 15.44
CA ASN A 44 13.36 5.29 15.97
C ASN A 44 12.99 5.23 17.46
N LYS A 45 13.18 4.09 18.14
CA LYS A 45 12.84 3.90 19.56
C LYS A 45 13.65 4.80 20.50
N ASN A 46 14.87 5.17 20.10
CA ASN A 46 15.79 5.96 20.92
C ASN A 46 15.72 7.46 20.62
N LEU A 47 14.82 7.91 19.74
CA LEU A 47 14.63 9.33 19.48
C LEU A 47 14.06 9.98 20.75
N ALA A 48 14.76 10.98 21.28
CA ALA A 48 14.39 11.71 22.48
C ALA A 48 13.61 13.00 22.15
N GLU A 49 13.70 13.46 20.90
CA GLU A 49 13.06 14.68 20.43
C GLU A 49 11.59 14.45 20.08
N VAL A 50 10.72 15.30 20.63
CA VAL A 50 9.26 15.17 20.44
C VAL A 50 8.85 15.46 18.99
N GLU A 51 9.50 16.43 18.34
CA GLU A 51 9.23 16.79 16.95
C GLU A 51 9.55 15.64 15.99
N GLU A 52 10.70 14.97 16.16
CA GLU A 52 11.07 13.81 15.34
C GLU A 52 10.07 12.65 15.52
N ILE A 53 9.57 12.43 16.74
CA ILE A 53 8.55 11.40 16.99
C ILE A 53 7.26 11.75 16.23
N GLU A 54 6.82 13.01 16.25
CA GLU A 54 5.63 13.43 15.52
C GLU A 54 5.79 13.30 14.00
N GLU A 55 6.95 13.63 13.44
CA GLU A 55 7.24 13.43 12.02
C GLU A 55 7.20 11.95 11.64
N MET A 56 7.81 11.07 12.46
CA MET A 56 7.77 9.62 12.21
C MET A 56 6.36 9.04 12.32
N VAL A 57 5.54 9.56 13.24
CA VAL A 57 4.13 9.17 13.36
C VAL A 57 3.35 9.59 12.12
N LYS A 58 3.53 10.82 11.63
CA LYS A 58 2.89 11.29 10.39
C LYS A 58 3.33 10.45 9.20
N LEU A 59 4.63 10.18 9.06
CA LEU A 59 5.16 9.33 7.99
C LEU A 59 4.54 7.92 8.02
N ALA A 60 4.36 7.34 9.21
CA ALA A 60 3.70 6.04 9.37
C ALA A 60 2.20 6.10 9.02
N GLU A 61 1.49 7.17 9.42
CA GLU A 61 0.09 7.41 9.07
C GLU A 61 -0.08 7.53 7.54
N ASP A 62 0.75 8.34 6.88
CA ASP A 62 0.76 8.53 5.43
C ASP A 62 1.07 7.23 4.70
N SER A 63 2.09 6.49 5.15
CA SER A 63 2.43 5.18 4.57
C SER A 63 1.27 4.19 4.67
N ALA A 64 0.52 4.20 5.77
CA ALA A 64 -0.66 3.36 5.93
C ALA A 64 -1.81 3.76 5.00
N VAL A 65 -1.95 5.06 4.70
CA VAL A 65 -2.91 5.54 3.70
C VAL A 65 -2.46 5.12 2.30
N THR A 66 -1.20 5.37 1.93
CA THR A 66 -0.62 4.97 0.64
C THR A 66 -0.76 3.48 0.37
N LEU A 67 -0.49 2.63 1.36
CA LEU A 67 -0.66 1.18 1.23
C LEU A 67 -2.12 0.81 0.92
N ARG A 68 -3.10 1.43 1.59
CA ARG A 68 -4.53 1.15 1.36
C ARG A 68 -5.06 1.71 0.05
N THR A 69 -4.58 2.87 -0.37
CA THR A 69 -5.12 3.59 -1.54
C THR A 69 -4.45 3.18 -2.84
N MET A 70 -3.13 2.94 -2.83
CA MET A 70 -2.33 2.73 -4.05
C MET A 70 -2.00 1.27 -4.33
N VAL A 71 -2.00 0.40 -3.32
CA VAL A 71 -1.62 -1.01 -3.52
C VAL A 71 -2.87 -1.88 -3.61
N VAL A 72 -3.05 -2.49 -4.78
CA VAL A 72 -4.10 -3.49 -5.03
C VAL A 72 -3.46 -4.85 -5.27
N GLN A 73 -4.06 -5.89 -4.68
CA GLN A 73 -3.59 -7.26 -4.89
C GLN A 73 -4.26 -7.82 -6.15
N ALA A 74 -3.46 -8.33 -7.08
CA ALA A 74 -3.94 -9.14 -8.20
C ALA A 74 -3.69 -10.61 -7.87
N GLU A 75 -4.75 -11.42 -7.80
CA GLU A 75 -4.68 -12.87 -7.58
C GLU A 75 -5.00 -13.58 -8.88
N TYR A 76 -4.07 -14.39 -9.39
CA TYR A 76 -4.32 -15.17 -10.60
C TYR A 76 -5.26 -16.32 -10.28
N ASN A 77 -6.37 -16.40 -11.03
CA ASN A 77 -7.35 -17.47 -10.90
C ASN A 77 -7.13 -18.47 -12.05
N GLU A 78 -6.53 -19.62 -11.73
CA GLU A 78 -6.19 -20.67 -12.70
C GLU A 78 -7.44 -21.28 -13.36
N ASP A 79 -8.55 -21.42 -12.64
CA ASP A 79 -9.80 -21.99 -13.18
C ASP A 79 -10.45 -21.13 -14.28
N LYS A 80 -10.22 -19.82 -14.21
CA LYS A 80 -10.82 -18.83 -15.12
C LYS A 80 -9.80 -18.18 -16.06
N ASP A 81 -8.52 -18.53 -15.94
CA ASP A 81 -7.39 -17.94 -16.67
C ASP A 81 -7.39 -16.39 -16.63
N VAL A 82 -7.71 -15.81 -15.48
CA VAL A 82 -7.81 -14.34 -15.31
C VAL A 82 -7.23 -13.88 -13.98
N TYR A 83 -6.69 -12.65 -13.96
CA TYR A 83 -6.28 -11.98 -12.72
C TYR A 83 -7.46 -11.27 -12.06
N GLN A 84 -7.75 -11.62 -10.80
CA GLN A 84 -8.73 -10.94 -9.97
C GLN A 84 -8.06 -9.85 -9.13
N LEU A 85 -8.43 -8.60 -9.36
CA LEU A 85 -7.98 -7.46 -8.57
C LEU A 85 -8.87 -7.33 -7.32
N LYS A 86 -8.28 -7.45 -6.12
CA LYS A 86 -8.94 -7.11 -4.85
C LYS A 86 -8.91 -5.60 -4.66
N ILE A 87 -9.87 -4.92 -5.26
CA ILE A 87 -10.12 -3.49 -5.03
C ILE A 87 -10.90 -3.36 -3.72
N THR A 88 -10.30 -2.69 -2.73
CA THR A 88 -10.99 -2.38 -1.46
C THR A 88 -11.66 -1.00 -1.57
N LYS A 89 -12.64 -0.69 -0.71
CA LYS A 89 -13.38 0.59 -0.76
C LYS A 89 -12.50 1.83 -0.64
N ASP A 90 -11.32 1.70 -0.03
CA ASP A 90 -10.33 2.76 0.15
C ASP A 90 -9.32 2.87 -1.00
N THR A 91 -9.36 1.95 -1.98
CA THR A 91 -8.50 2.03 -3.16
C THR A 91 -8.87 3.28 -3.96
N ALA A 92 -7.92 4.20 -4.14
CA ALA A 92 -8.11 5.38 -4.95
C ALA A 92 -8.20 4.97 -6.41
N LEU A 93 -9.42 4.79 -6.91
CA LEU A 93 -9.68 4.62 -8.34
C LEU A 93 -9.40 5.97 -9.02
N GLN A 94 -8.17 6.15 -9.50
CA GLN A 94 -7.85 7.30 -10.33
C GLN A 94 -8.65 7.19 -11.64
N SER A 95 -9.26 8.29 -12.05
CA SER A 95 -9.99 8.38 -13.31
C SER A 95 -9.00 8.32 -14.46
N ASN A 96 -8.66 7.12 -14.92
CA ASN A 96 -7.89 6.97 -16.14
C ASN A 96 -8.74 7.44 -17.33
N ALA A 97 -8.13 8.24 -18.22
CA ALA A 97 -8.72 8.53 -19.52
C ALA A 97 -8.94 7.20 -20.27
N PRO A 98 -10.05 7.04 -21.03
CA PRO A 98 -10.25 5.86 -21.84
C PRO A 98 -9.02 5.63 -22.71
N PHE A 99 -8.52 4.40 -22.74
CA PHE A 99 -7.50 4.02 -23.71
C PHE A 99 -8.14 4.15 -25.11
N VAL A 100 -7.84 5.25 -25.78
CA VAL A 100 -8.13 5.41 -27.21
C VAL A 100 -7.03 4.63 -27.90
N GLY A 101 -7.32 3.37 -28.23
CA GLY A 101 -6.42 2.59 -29.08
C GLY A 101 -6.18 3.40 -30.35
N GLU A 102 -4.91 3.67 -30.67
CA GLU A 102 -4.58 4.08 -32.03
C GLU A 102 -5.08 2.95 -32.95
N ASP A 103 -6.14 3.22 -33.69
CA ASP A 103 -6.56 2.42 -34.82
C ASP A 103 -5.37 2.38 -35.79
N SER A 104 -4.56 1.33 -35.67
CA SER A 104 -3.54 0.99 -36.66
C SER A 104 -4.21 0.43 -37.91
N THR A 105 -5.09 1.21 -38.54
CA THR A 105 -5.43 1.08 -39.96
C THR A 105 -4.51 2.00 -40.76
N GLN A 106 -3.20 1.79 -40.65
CA GLN A 106 -2.32 2.14 -41.76
C GLN A 106 -2.56 1.07 -42.83
N SER A 107 -3.46 1.38 -43.76
CA SER A 107 -3.60 0.65 -45.02
C SER A 107 -2.22 0.48 -45.65
N ARG A 108 -1.70 -0.75 -45.68
CA ARG A 108 -0.58 -1.12 -46.55
C ARG A 108 -0.97 -0.75 -47.99
N PRO A 109 -0.26 0.15 -48.69
CA PRO A 109 -0.47 0.30 -50.11
C PRO A 109 -0.01 -0.99 -50.80
N SER A 110 -0.96 -1.68 -51.41
CA SER A 110 -0.70 -2.79 -52.33
C SER A 110 -0.44 -2.23 -53.72
N HIS A 111 0.79 -2.45 -54.21
CA HIS A 111 1.29 -2.31 -55.58
C HIS A 111 1.26 -0.93 -56.26
#